data_AF-A0AAW9EDI0-F1
#
_entry.id   AF-A0AAW9EDI0-F1
#
_cell.length_a   1.000
_cell.length_b   1.000
_cell.length_c   1.000
_cell.angle_alpha   90.00
_cell.angle_beta   90.00
_cell.angle_gamma   90.00
#
_symmetry.space_group_name_H-M   'P 1'
#
loop_
_entity.id
_entity.type
_entity.pdbx_description
1 polymer ?
#
loop_
_entity_poly.entity_id
_entity_poly.type
_entity_poly.pdbx_seq_one_letter_code
_entity_poly.pdbx_strand_id
1 'polypeptide(L)' 'DYKLEHFNKMLENFLERLPSIVSSEAFIAEMKRFLPTDVFDRTLAQDKFQVYLQNTLAKLFKTVSNELLGKVTNSEFRM' A
#
# COMPACT_ATOMS: atom_id res chain seq x y z
N ASP A 1 -18.27 10.29 15.27
CA ASP A 1 -18.47 8.91 14.82
C ASP A 1 -18.87 8.96 13.34
N TYR A 2 -18.00 8.48 12.44
CA TYR A 2 -18.16 8.69 10.99
C TYR A 2 -19.14 7.69 10.33
N LYS A 3 -19.79 6.80 11.13
CA LYS A 3 -20.85 5.87 10.69
C LYS A 3 -20.58 5.21 9.34
N LEU A 4 -19.33 4.79 9.11
CA LEU A 4 -18.92 4.09 7.91
C LEU A 4 -19.37 2.64 8.02
N GLU A 5 -20.56 2.37 7.49
CA GLU A 5 -21.07 1.01 7.32
C GLU A 5 -20.08 0.19 6.46
N HIS A 6 -19.86 -1.07 6.83
CA HIS A 6 -19.00 -2.00 6.09
C HIS A 6 -17.54 -1.55 5.87
N PHE A 7 -16.98 -0.73 6.77
CA PHE A 7 -15.59 -0.25 6.71
C PHE A 7 -14.58 -1.37 6.40
N ASN A 8 -14.69 -2.52 7.07
CA ASN A 8 -13.79 -3.66 6.88
C ASN A 8 -13.81 -4.16 5.43
N LYS A 9 -14.99 -4.22 4.81
CA LYS A 9 -15.15 -4.67 3.43
C LYS A 9 -14.58 -3.66 2.44
N MET A 10 -14.72 -2.36 2.72
CA MET A 10 -14.09 -1.31 1.91
C MET A 10 -12.57 -1.39 1.98
N LEU A 11 -12.02 -1.68 3.17
CA LEU A 11 -10.59 -1.82 3.40
C LEU A 11 -10.01 -3.05 2.69
N GLU A 12 -10.70 -4.19 2.75
CA GLU A 12 -10.32 -5.40 2.02
C GLU A 12 -10.35 -5.18 0.50
N ASN A 13 -11.43 -4.58 -0.03
CA ASN A 13 -11.54 -4.24 -1.44
C ASN A 13 -10.42 -3.29 -1.90
N PHE A 14 -10.06 -2.31 -1.07
CA PHE A 14 -8.95 -1.41 -1.36
C PHE A 14 -7.61 -2.16 -1.44
N LEU A 15 -7.34 -3.05 -0.47
CA LEU A 15 -6.13 -3.87 -0.47
C LEU A 15 -6.01 -4.75 -1.73
N GLU A 16 -7.12 -5.32 -2.21
CA GLU A 16 -7.15 -6.12 -3.44
C GLU A 16 -6.83 -5.29 -4.70
N ARG A 17 -7.26 -4.02 -4.72
CA ARG A 17 -7.05 -3.11 -5.85
C ARG A 17 -5.70 -2.39 -5.81
N LEU A 18 -5.01 -2.41 -4.68
CA LEU A 18 -3.76 -1.68 -4.49
C LEU A 18 -2.70 -2.00 -5.57
N PRO A 19 -2.45 -3.26 -5.97
CA PRO A 19 -1.45 -3.55 -7.00
C PRO A 19 -1.77 -2.92 -8.34
N SER A 20 -3.05 -2.92 -8.76
CA SER A 20 -3.47 -2.34 -10.03
C SER A 20 -3.45 -0.81 -10.02
N ILE A 21 -3.68 -0.19 -8.87
CA ILE A 21 -3.52 1.27 -8.72
C ILE A 21 -2.05 1.66 -8.89
N VAL A 22 -1.14 0.96 -8.21
CA VAL A 22 0.30 1.29 -8.21
C VAL A 22 0.98 1.00 -9.56
N SER A 23 0.45 0.06 -10.35
CA SER A 23 0.92 -0.18 -11.72
C SER A 23 0.19 0.65 -12.79
N SER A 24 -0.81 1.45 -12.41
CA SER A 24 -1.58 2.23 -13.38
C SER A 24 -0.76 3.35 -14.01
N GLU A 25 -1.03 3.64 -15.28
CA GLU A 25 -0.42 4.77 -15.98
C GLU A 25 -0.67 6.10 -15.27
N ALA A 26 -1.87 6.30 -14.71
CA ALA A 26 -2.22 7.49 -13.97
C ALA A 26 -1.31 7.68 -12.73
N PHE A 27 -1.13 6.62 -11.94
CA PHE A 27 -0.23 6.68 -10.78
C PHE A 27 1.21 6.96 -11.21
N ILE A 28 1.70 6.26 -12.23
CA ILE A 28 3.07 6.43 -12.74
C ILE A 28 3.28 7.84 -13.31
N ALA A 29 2.29 8.41 -14.01
CA ALA A 29 2.36 9.77 -14.54
C ALA A 29 2.46 10.82 -13.43
N GLU A 30 1.69 10.67 -12.35
CA GLU A 30 1.82 11.56 -11.19
C GLU A 30 3.18 11.37 -10.50
N MET A 31 3.66 10.14 -10.32
CA MET A 31 4.97 9.91 -9.71
C MET A 31 6.12 10.50 -10.52
N LYS A 32 6.03 10.48 -11.86
CA LYS A 32 7.00 11.18 -12.74
C LYS A 32 7.02 12.69 -12.52
N ARG A 33 5.92 13.30 -12.08
CA ARG A 33 5.85 14.73 -11.76
C ARG A 33 6.41 15.06 -10.38
N PHE A 34 6.23 14.15 -9.42
CA PHE A 34 6.65 14.36 -8.03
C PHE A 34 8.09 13.94 -7.74
N LEU A 35 8.65 13.02 -8.53
CA LEU A 35 10.00 12.50 -8.31
C LEU A 35 11.00 13.14 -9.27
N PRO A 36 12.23 13.42 -8.82
CA PRO A 36 13.35 13.68 -9.72
C PRO A 36 13.52 12.55 -10.74
N THR A 37 13.90 12.89 -11.97
CA THR A 37 14.01 11.93 -13.08
C THR A 37 14.96 10.78 -12.76
N ASP A 38 16.12 11.07 -12.17
CA ASP A 38 17.11 10.06 -11.78
C ASP A 38 16.57 9.08 -10.72
N VAL A 39 15.74 9.58 -9.80
CA VAL A 39 15.06 8.77 -8.79
C VAL A 39 14.00 7.91 -9.44
N PHE A 40 13.20 8.44 -10.36
CA PHE A 40 12.19 7.68 -11.08
C PHE A 40 12.83 6.53 -11.89
N ASP A 41 13.87 6.84 -12.66
CA ASP A 41 14.53 5.89 -13.56
C ASP A 41 15.18 4.71 -12.82
N ARG A 42 15.75 4.96 -11.63
CA ARG A 42 16.34 3.90 -10.79
C ARG A 42 15.31 3.15 -9.93
N THR A 43 14.06 3.63 -9.85
CA THR A 43 13.00 3.06 -9.00
C THR A 43 11.80 2.64 -9.84
N LEU A 44 10.76 3.46 -9.95
CA LEU A 44 9.47 3.13 -10.57
C LEU A 44 9.55 2.74 -12.05
N ALA A 45 10.62 3.11 -12.76
CA ALA A 45 10.88 2.63 -14.11
C ALA A 45 11.41 1.17 -14.17
N GLN A 46 11.79 0.60 -13.02
CA GLN A 46 12.35 -0.75 -12.93
C GLN A 46 11.28 -1.75 -12.48
N ASP A 47 11.05 -2.80 -13.27
CA ASP A 47 10.04 -3.82 -12.99
C ASP A 47 10.20 -4.47 -11.59
N LYS A 48 11.45 -4.79 -11.22
CA LYS A 48 11.77 -5.37 -9.90
C LYS A 48 11.39 -4.44 -8.76
N PHE A 49 11.57 -3.13 -8.94
CA PHE A 49 11.20 -2.16 -7.93
C PHE A 49 9.69 -2.02 -7.83
N GLN A 50 8.95 -2.08 -8.96
CA GLN A 50 7.49 -2.08 -8.92
C GLN A 50 6.94 -3.27 -8.13
N VAL A 51 7.49 -4.46 -8.32
CA VAL A 51 7.13 -5.65 -7.52
C VAL A 51 7.45 -5.45 -6.04
N TYR A 52 8.64 -4.92 -5.73
CA TYR A 52 9.03 -4.59 -4.36
C TYR A 52 8.06 -3.57 -3.72
N LEU A 53 7.70 -2.50 -4.44
CA LEU A 53 6.80 -1.46 -3.97
C LEU A 53 5.39 -2.02 -3.69
N GLN A 54 4.84 -2.81 -4.62
CA GLN A 54 3.52 -3.44 -4.45
C GLN A 54 3.49 -4.32 -3.19
N ASN A 55 4.49 -5.18 -3.02
CA ASN A 55 4.60 -6.05 -1.85
C ASN A 55 4.76 -5.25 -0.55
N THR A 56 5.56 -4.19 -0.58
CA THR A 56 5.81 -3.34 0.57
C THR A 56 4.55 -2.59 1.00
N LEU A 57 3.84 -1.97 0.05
CA LEU A 57 2.59 -1.28 0.33
C LEU A 57 1.52 -2.27 0.82
N ALA A 58 1.33 -3.41 0.14
CA ALA A 58 0.36 -4.41 0.57
C ALA A 58 0.63 -4.88 2.02
N LYS A 59 1.89 -5.09 2.39
CA LYS A 59 2.27 -5.44 3.77
C LYS A 59 1.94 -4.31 4.75
N LEU A 60 2.33 -3.07 4.46
CA LEU A 60 2.09 -1.93 5.33
C LEU A 60 0.60 -1.69 5.56
N PHE A 61 -0.20 -1.65 4.49
CA PHE A 61 -1.65 -1.44 4.60
C PHE A 61 -2.34 -2.62 5.31
N LYS A 62 -1.86 -3.85 5.13
CA LYS A 62 -2.38 -5.02 5.87
C LYS A 62 -2.04 -4.95 7.36
N THR A 63 -0.84 -4.50 7.72
CA THR A 63 -0.47 -4.26 9.13
C THR A 63 -1.38 -3.23 9.76
N VAL A 64 -1.56 -2.07 9.12
CA VAL A 64 -2.46 -1.00 9.61
C VAL A 64 -3.90 -1.52 9.72
N SER A 65 -4.38 -2.27 8.73
CA SER A 65 -5.70 -2.92 8.77
C SER A 65 -5.86 -3.84 9.99
N ASN A 66 -4.85 -4.66 10.28
CA ASN A 66 -4.89 -5.55 11.44
C ASN A 66 -4.88 -4.78 12.77
N GLU A 67 -4.09 -3.71 12.87
CA GLU A 67 -4.02 -2.85 14.05
C GLU A 67 -5.36 -2.13 14.29
N LEU A 68 -5.94 -1.54 13.25
CA LEU A 68 -7.23 -0.85 13.33
C LEU A 68 -8.38 -1.78 13.74
N LEU A 69 -8.34 -3.04 13.31
CA LEU A 69 -9.37 -4.03 13.63
C LEU A 69 -9.09 -4.82 14.91
N GLY A 70 -8.03 -4.50 15.65
CA GLY A 70 -7.64 -5.22 16.86
C GLY A 70 -7.27 -6.70 16.61
N LYS A 71 -6.93 -7.06 15.36
CA LYS A 71 -6.51 -8.42 14.98
C LYS A 71 -5.04 -8.70 15.34
N VAL A 72 -4.34 -7.75 15.96
CA VAL A 72 -3.01 -7.96 16.52
C VAL A 72 -3.15 -8.72 17.84
N THR A 73 -2.95 -10.04 17.80
CA THR A 73 -2.52 -10.78 18.99
C THR A 73 -1.13 -10.26 19.37
N ASN A 74 -1.09 -9.43 20.40
CA ASN A 74 0.12 -8.88 20.99
C ASN A 74 0.95 -10.05 21.55
N SER A 75 1.87 -10.61 20.77
CA SER A 75 2.77 -11.70 21.21
C SER A 75 4.24 -11.31 21.26
N GLU A 76 4.59 -10.04 21.15
CA GLU A 76 5.99 -9.58 21.27
C GLU A 76 6.09 -8.29 22.08
N PHE A 77 5.79 -8.39 23.37
CA PHE A 77 6.48 -7.65 24.42
C PHE A 77 6.78 -8.62 25.57
N ARG A 78 7.90 -9.34 25.47
CA ARG A 78 8.57 -9.93 26.64
C ARG A 78 9.97 -9.34 26.69
N MET A 79 10.17 -8.44 27.67
CA MET A 79 11.49 -8.01 28.13
C MET A 79 12.18 -9.17 28.85
#